data_AF-A0A958X5X2-F1
#
_entry.id   AF-A0A958X5X2-F1
#
_cell.length_a   1.000
_cell.length_b   1.000
_cell.length_c   1.000
_cell.angle_alpha   90.00
_cell.angle_beta   90.00
_cell.angle_gamma   90.00
#
_symmetry.space_group_name_H-M   'P 1'
#
loop_
_entity.id
_entity.type
_entity.pdbx_description
1 polymer ?
#
loop_
_entity_poly.entity_id
_entity_poly.type
_entity_poly.pdbx_seq_one_letter_code
_entity_poly.pdbx_strand_id
1 'polypeptide(L)'
;MNKKCLPLAALALLLNFFTQEIHAQASGVNPELYMYRHNSAKIISPTGLQVGDILGTLQWRGLTAIGEIELGATIKSFTRASSPGSLTADMIFSTNNGTSLTDRMIITPAGLVGIGTLTPSFNLDVVGNTHTSGRFHGRIHFDQLSVANDAPNTYTDEAYFEQKLRSTLAVPAMAGVNDFGGVLSLAPGGGAYDHQLFFGQDGIWNRREQENNGSWTDSWEKLLSTGDIEGTPNRLARFLPPDNPSSKLGDSQIFDDGTNVGIGTVTPDAAYLLTIGGDTRVTGDVAVDDQLTVGDDLTVSNDATVDGNTTLNGTLDVSNNTNLQGQLDVSGESNFDQRMKIGASNYGTGYLLSVGGKVIAEEVRVALQASWPDYVFDNPTPDIRSWETFILENKHLPGVPSADEVAQAGGIELGENQRVLLEKVEQLTLIIIEQQKQIDSLQKQMSTGKQ
;
A
#
# COMPACT_ATOMS: atom_id res chain seq x y z
N MET A 1 -70.14 -76.65 -68.59
CA MET A 1 -68.69 -76.98 -68.61
C MET A 1 -68.16 -76.74 -70.02
N ASN A 2 -67.32 -75.71 -70.20
CA ASN A 2 -66.12 -75.76 -71.05
C ASN A 2 -65.36 -74.45 -70.89
N LYS A 3 -64.16 -74.58 -70.33
CA LYS A 3 -63.21 -73.53 -69.98
C LYS A 3 -62.76 -72.82 -71.25
N LYS A 4 -62.97 -71.50 -71.33
CA LYS A 4 -62.18 -70.68 -72.25
C LYS A 4 -60.86 -70.37 -71.54
N CYS A 5 -59.83 -71.17 -71.84
CA CYS A 5 -58.46 -70.84 -71.49
C CYS A 5 -58.09 -69.51 -72.16
N LEU A 6 -57.66 -68.52 -71.38
CA LEU A 6 -56.95 -67.38 -71.93
C LEU A 6 -55.66 -67.89 -72.59
N PRO A 7 -55.30 -67.40 -73.80
CA PRO A 7 -54.07 -67.79 -74.44
C PRO A 7 -52.88 -67.28 -73.61
N LEU A 8 -51.80 -68.06 -73.54
CA LEU A 8 -50.56 -67.72 -72.85
C LEU A 8 -49.99 -66.36 -73.31
N ALA A 9 -50.31 -65.94 -74.54
CA ALA A 9 -50.00 -64.62 -75.08
C ALA A 9 -50.74 -63.47 -74.38
N ALA A 10 -51.97 -63.68 -73.90
CA ALA A 10 -52.70 -62.67 -73.13
C ALA A 10 -52.19 -62.56 -71.68
N LEU A 11 -51.66 -63.65 -71.11
CA LEU A 11 -50.99 -63.62 -69.81
C LEU A 11 -49.60 -62.98 -69.89
N ALA A 12 -48.88 -63.18 -71.00
CA ALA A 12 -47.62 -62.48 -71.29
C ALA A 12 -47.83 -60.97 -71.57
N LEU A 13 -48.95 -60.58 -72.19
CA LEU A 13 -49.30 -59.17 -72.37
C LEU A 13 -49.69 -58.50 -71.05
N LEU A 14 -50.35 -59.22 -70.13
CA LEU A 14 -50.68 -58.75 -68.78
C LEU A 14 -49.45 -58.71 -67.85
N LEU A 15 -48.48 -59.62 -68.02
CA LEU A 15 -47.21 -59.56 -67.27
C LEU A 15 -46.28 -58.46 -67.80
N ASN A 16 -46.28 -58.15 -69.10
CA ASN A 16 -45.53 -57.00 -69.65
C ASN A 16 -46.04 -55.63 -69.16
N PHE A 17 -47.27 -55.54 -68.65
CA PHE A 17 -47.76 -54.34 -67.94
C PHE A 17 -47.32 -54.26 -66.47
N PHE A 18 -46.80 -55.35 -65.90
CA PHE A 18 -46.26 -55.41 -64.53
C PHE A 18 -44.74 -55.62 -64.47
N THR A 19 -44.07 -55.76 -65.60
CA THR A 19 -42.61 -55.84 -65.71
C THR A 19 -42.06 -54.73 -66.62
N GLN A 20 -42.45 -53.49 -66.36
CA GLN A 20 -41.53 -52.38 -66.65
C GLN A 20 -40.55 -52.32 -65.49
N GLU A 21 -39.29 -52.61 -65.80
CA GLU A 21 -38.17 -52.40 -64.91
C GLU A 21 -38.28 -51.02 -64.26
N ILE A 22 -38.21 -50.98 -62.93
CA ILE A 22 -38.21 -49.75 -62.13
C ILE A 22 -36.94 -48.90 -62.39
N HIS A 23 -36.13 -49.20 -63.40
CA HIS A 23 -34.81 -48.60 -63.60
C HIS A 23 -34.62 -48.06 -65.02
N ALA A 24 -35.10 -46.83 -65.25
CA ALA A 24 -34.46 -45.83 -66.12
C ALA A 24 -35.15 -44.48 -65.92
N GLN A 25 -34.70 -43.69 -64.94
CA GLN A 25 -35.06 -42.27 -64.88
C GLN A 25 -34.34 -41.53 -66.02
N ALA A 26 -35.10 -40.78 -66.82
CA ALA A 26 -34.51 -39.70 -67.60
C ALA A 26 -33.91 -38.66 -66.64
N SER A 27 -32.73 -38.12 -66.97
CA SER A 27 -32.09 -37.03 -66.21
C SER A 27 -33.10 -35.88 -66.02
N GLY A 28 -33.42 -35.55 -64.76
CA GLY A 28 -34.31 -34.43 -64.40
C GLY A 28 -35.78 -34.76 -64.11
N VAL A 29 -36.23 -36.02 -64.18
CA VAL A 29 -37.59 -36.41 -63.72
C VAL A 29 -37.52 -37.02 -62.32
N ASN A 30 -38.13 -36.35 -61.33
CA ASN A 30 -38.21 -36.83 -59.95
C ASN A 30 -39.42 -37.77 -59.77
N PRO A 31 -39.27 -39.03 -59.33
CA PRO A 31 -40.37 -39.91 -59.05
C PRO A 31 -40.98 -39.50 -57.72
N GLU A 32 -42.24 -39.07 -57.75
CA GLU A 32 -42.96 -38.59 -56.57
C GLU A 32 -43.93 -39.67 -56.07
N LEU A 33 -43.89 -39.95 -54.77
CA LEU A 33 -44.90 -40.75 -54.09
C LEU A 33 -45.97 -39.82 -53.52
N TYR A 34 -47.16 -39.81 -54.14
CA TYR A 34 -48.31 -39.04 -53.66
C TYR A 34 -49.21 -39.88 -52.76
N MET A 35 -49.43 -39.41 -51.53
CA MET A 35 -50.46 -39.95 -50.64
C MET A 35 -51.68 -39.02 -50.69
N TYR A 36 -52.70 -39.40 -51.47
CA TYR A 36 -53.93 -38.61 -51.64
C TYR A 36 -55.06 -39.17 -50.79
N ARG A 37 -55.72 -38.32 -50.00
CA ARG A 37 -56.86 -38.69 -49.14
C ARG A 37 -58.03 -37.73 -49.30
N HIS A 38 -59.23 -38.29 -49.28
CA HIS A 38 -60.49 -37.58 -49.08
C HIS A 38 -61.39 -38.38 -48.13
N ASN A 39 -62.38 -37.73 -47.52
CA ASN A 39 -63.33 -38.42 -46.67
C ASN A 39 -64.55 -38.84 -47.50
N SER A 40 -64.54 -40.00 -48.13
CA SER A 40 -65.74 -40.60 -48.74
C SER A 40 -65.48 -42.05 -49.12
N ALA A 41 -66.46 -42.93 -48.91
CA ALA A 41 -66.42 -44.30 -49.39
C ALA A 41 -66.66 -44.41 -50.92
N LYS A 42 -67.07 -43.32 -51.58
CA LYS A 42 -67.37 -43.27 -53.02
C LYS A 42 -66.41 -42.30 -53.73
N ILE A 43 -65.72 -42.81 -54.75
CA ILE A 43 -64.75 -42.06 -55.57
C ILE A 43 -65.39 -40.84 -56.29
N ILE A 44 -66.69 -40.91 -56.57
CA ILE A 44 -67.41 -39.93 -57.40
C ILE A 44 -67.97 -38.71 -56.63
N SER A 45 -67.79 -38.64 -55.30
CA SER A 45 -68.18 -37.46 -54.49
C SER A 45 -67.37 -37.42 -53.19
N PRO A 46 -66.11 -36.93 -53.24
CA PRO A 46 -65.26 -36.80 -52.07
C PRO A 46 -65.76 -35.69 -51.14
N THR A 47 -65.74 -35.91 -49.82
CA THR A 47 -65.89 -34.81 -48.85
C THR A 47 -64.52 -34.36 -48.36
N GLY A 48 -64.44 -33.09 -47.95
CA GLY A 48 -63.19 -32.49 -47.45
C GLY A 48 -62.66 -33.20 -46.22
N LEU A 49 -61.34 -33.14 -46.05
CA LEU A 49 -60.63 -33.59 -44.86
C LEU A 49 -61.09 -32.79 -43.63
N GLN A 50 -61.10 -33.42 -42.47
CA GLN A 50 -61.37 -32.81 -41.16
C GLN A 50 -60.08 -32.72 -40.33
N VAL A 51 -60.08 -31.87 -39.31
CA VAL A 51 -58.96 -31.78 -38.35
C VAL A 51 -58.75 -33.15 -37.69
N GLY A 52 -57.49 -33.60 -37.66
CA GLY A 52 -57.09 -34.91 -37.14
C GLY A 52 -57.03 -36.03 -38.19
N ASP A 53 -57.49 -35.81 -39.42
CA ASP A 53 -57.40 -36.84 -40.46
C ASP A 53 -55.96 -37.11 -40.88
N ILE A 54 -55.55 -38.38 -40.85
CA ILE A 54 -54.25 -38.85 -41.31
C ILE A 54 -54.20 -38.82 -42.84
N LEU A 55 -53.40 -37.93 -43.42
CA LEU A 55 -53.21 -37.79 -44.86
C LEU A 55 -52.47 -38.98 -45.48
N GLY A 56 -51.52 -39.53 -44.71
CA GLY A 56 -50.69 -40.65 -45.12
C GLY A 56 -49.82 -41.16 -43.98
N THR A 57 -49.36 -42.40 -44.11
CA THR A 57 -48.41 -42.99 -43.17
C THR A 57 -47.36 -43.79 -43.92
N LEU A 58 -46.10 -43.44 -43.72
CA LEU A 58 -44.97 -44.31 -44.03
C LEU A 58 -44.69 -45.20 -42.82
N GLN A 59 -44.70 -46.51 -43.02
CA GLN A 59 -44.52 -47.50 -41.94
C GLN A 59 -43.29 -48.37 -42.22
N TRP A 60 -42.50 -48.61 -41.17
CA TRP A 60 -41.46 -49.63 -41.17
C TRP A 60 -41.87 -50.75 -40.23
N ARG A 61 -42.00 -51.96 -40.79
CA ARG A 61 -42.40 -53.17 -40.06
C ARG A 61 -41.35 -54.25 -40.23
N GLY A 62 -41.18 -55.10 -39.22
CA GLY A 62 -40.18 -56.16 -39.20
C GLY A 62 -40.71 -57.44 -38.55
N LEU A 63 -40.16 -58.58 -38.95
CA LEU A 63 -40.47 -59.89 -38.36
C LEU A 63 -39.71 -60.04 -37.03
N THR A 64 -40.40 -60.18 -35.90
CA THR A 64 -39.77 -60.20 -34.55
C THR A 64 -39.46 -61.60 -34.01
N ALA A 65 -40.08 -62.64 -34.58
CA ALA A 65 -39.76 -64.07 -34.50
C ALA A 65 -40.62 -64.78 -35.56
N ILE A 66 -40.59 -66.12 -35.67
CA ILE A 66 -41.37 -66.83 -36.69
C ILE A 66 -42.86 -66.52 -36.53
N GLY A 67 -43.40 -65.69 -37.44
CA GLY A 67 -44.84 -65.45 -37.62
C GLY A 67 -45.36 -64.04 -37.31
N GLU A 68 -44.61 -63.17 -36.61
CA GLU A 68 -45.14 -61.88 -36.14
C GLU A 68 -44.43 -60.68 -36.79
N ILE A 69 -45.19 -59.90 -37.57
CA ILE A 69 -44.72 -58.65 -38.18
C ILE A 69 -45.14 -57.47 -37.30
N GLU A 70 -44.17 -56.89 -36.61
CA GLU A 70 -44.38 -55.77 -35.70
C GLU A 70 -44.06 -54.42 -36.34
N LEU A 71 -44.71 -53.38 -35.84
CA LEU A 71 -44.48 -52.00 -36.26
C LEU A 71 -43.30 -51.41 -35.48
N GLY A 72 -42.24 -51.03 -36.19
CA GLY A 72 -41.04 -50.43 -35.59
C GLY A 72 -41.08 -48.91 -35.52
N ALA A 73 -41.51 -48.24 -36.60
CA ALA A 73 -41.57 -46.79 -36.67
C ALA A 73 -42.60 -46.30 -37.69
N THR A 74 -43.04 -45.05 -37.54
CA THR A 74 -43.90 -44.37 -38.53
C THR A 74 -43.51 -42.92 -38.74
N ILE A 75 -43.72 -42.44 -39.97
CA ILE A 75 -43.90 -41.02 -40.25
C ILE A 75 -45.34 -40.83 -40.70
N LYS A 76 -46.07 -39.97 -39.99
CA LYS A 76 -47.48 -39.68 -40.25
C LYS A 76 -47.64 -38.20 -40.53
N SER A 77 -48.56 -37.87 -41.44
CA SER A 77 -49.06 -36.51 -41.56
C SER A 77 -50.54 -36.48 -41.27
N PHE A 78 -51.00 -35.49 -40.52
CA PHE A 78 -52.42 -35.31 -40.22
C PHE A 78 -52.84 -33.86 -40.40
N THR A 79 -54.10 -33.70 -40.76
CA THR A 79 -54.70 -32.41 -41.08
C THR A 79 -54.83 -31.56 -39.81
N ARG A 80 -54.21 -30.39 -39.81
CA ARG A 80 -54.35 -29.38 -38.76
C ARG A 80 -55.52 -28.44 -39.04
N ALA A 81 -55.68 -28.04 -40.30
CA ALA A 81 -56.82 -27.29 -40.81
C ALA A 81 -56.93 -27.46 -42.33
N SER A 82 -58.17 -27.48 -42.83
CA SER A 82 -58.50 -27.62 -44.25
C SER A 82 -59.52 -26.55 -44.68
N SER A 83 -59.26 -25.91 -45.82
CA SER A 83 -60.20 -24.99 -46.48
C SER A 83 -59.99 -25.06 -48.01
N PRO A 84 -60.92 -24.55 -48.83
CA PRO A 84 -60.74 -24.56 -50.28
C PRO A 84 -59.40 -23.90 -50.69
N GLY A 85 -58.51 -24.67 -51.31
CA GLY A 85 -57.19 -24.21 -51.75
C GLY A 85 -56.10 -24.18 -50.67
N SER A 86 -56.38 -24.59 -49.42
CA SER A 86 -55.40 -24.59 -48.33
C SER A 86 -55.51 -25.83 -47.46
N LEU A 87 -54.38 -26.50 -47.26
CA LEU A 87 -54.25 -27.64 -46.36
C LEU A 87 -53.02 -27.40 -45.48
N THR A 88 -53.24 -27.33 -44.17
CA THR A 88 -52.15 -27.32 -43.19
C THR A 88 -52.12 -28.67 -42.51
N ALA A 89 -50.93 -29.23 -42.36
CA ALA A 89 -50.74 -30.54 -41.75
C ALA A 89 -49.48 -30.56 -40.91
N ASP A 90 -49.54 -31.31 -39.81
CA ASP A 90 -48.36 -31.66 -39.04
C ASP A 90 -47.67 -32.89 -39.68
N MET A 91 -46.38 -33.07 -39.37
CA MET A 91 -45.64 -34.31 -39.63
C MET A 91 -45.10 -34.85 -38.31
N ILE A 92 -45.50 -36.06 -37.92
CA ILE A 92 -45.06 -36.73 -36.70
C ILE A 92 -44.19 -37.93 -37.05
N PHE A 93 -43.09 -38.05 -36.30
CA PHE A 93 -42.18 -39.18 -36.28
C PHE A 93 -42.42 -39.97 -34.98
N SER A 94 -42.76 -41.25 -35.11
CA SER A 94 -43.02 -42.12 -33.96
C SER A 94 -42.13 -43.36 -34.03
N THR A 95 -41.62 -43.81 -32.89
CA THR A 95 -40.82 -45.03 -32.78
C THR A 95 -41.35 -45.93 -31.68
N ASN A 96 -41.21 -47.24 -31.89
CA ASN A 96 -41.61 -48.24 -30.90
C ASN A 96 -40.46 -48.48 -29.91
N ASN A 97 -40.75 -48.37 -28.62
CA ASN A 97 -39.77 -48.63 -27.54
C ASN A 97 -39.72 -50.10 -27.08
N GLY A 98 -40.39 -51.00 -27.82
CA GLY A 98 -40.51 -52.43 -27.49
C GLY A 98 -41.85 -52.80 -26.83
N THR A 99 -42.62 -51.82 -26.34
CA THR A 99 -43.96 -52.06 -25.78
C THR A 99 -45.04 -51.24 -26.48
N SER A 100 -44.72 -50.04 -26.97
CA SER A 100 -45.68 -49.18 -27.66
C SER A 100 -45.00 -48.23 -28.64
N LEU A 101 -45.74 -47.86 -29.67
CA LEU A 101 -45.36 -46.77 -30.56
C LEU A 101 -45.58 -45.43 -29.84
N THR A 102 -44.53 -44.62 -29.71
CA THR A 102 -44.58 -43.30 -29.06
C THR A 102 -44.17 -42.23 -30.06
N ASP A 103 -44.89 -41.11 -30.08
CA ASP A 103 -44.51 -39.94 -30.88
C ASP A 103 -43.27 -39.30 -30.27
N ARG A 104 -42.25 -39.06 -31.10
CA ARG A 104 -40.94 -38.56 -30.68
C ARG A 104 -40.66 -37.15 -31.14
N MET A 105 -41.08 -36.84 -32.36
CA MET A 105 -40.83 -35.54 -32.97
C MET A 105 -42.02 -35.11 -33.80
N ILE A 106 -42.31 -33.80 -33.79
CA ILE A 106 -43.31 -33.17 -34.64
C ILE A 106 -42.68 -32.02 -35.43
N ILE A 107 -43.14 -31.82 -36.66
CA ILE A 107 -42.97 -30.58 -37.41
C ILE A 107 -44.36 -30.01 -37.67
N THR A 108 -44.62 -28.79 -37.22
CA THR A 108 -45.93 -28.15 -37.37
C THR A 108 -46.04 -27.36 -38.67
N PRO A 109 -47.25 -27.00 -39.15
CA PRO A 109 -47.43 -26.11 -40.29
C PRO A 109 -46.74 -24.74 -40.16
N ALA A 110 -46.48 -24.31 -38.92
CA ALA A 110 -45.76 -23.07 -38.64
C ALA A 110 -44.23 -23.22 -38.74
N GLY A 111 -43.72 -24.42 -39.00
CA GLY A 111 -42.29 -24.73 -39.10
C GLY A 111 -41.61 -24.99 -37.76
N LEU A 112 -42.37 -25.11 -36.67
CA LEU A 112 -41.83 -25.44 -35.34
C LEU A 112 -41.51 -26.93 -35.26
N VAL A 113 -40.34 -27.25 -34.71
CA VAL A 113 -39.88 -28.63 -34.48
C VAL A 113 -39.94 -28.94 -33.00
N GLY A 114 -40.75 -29.91 -32.60
CA GLY A 114 -40.78 -30.45 -31.23
C GLY A 114 -40.05 -31.78 -31.17
N ILE A 115 -39.18 -31.99 -30.18
CA ILE A 115 -38.57 -33.29 -29.86
C ILE A 115 -38.91 -33.60 -28.39
N GLY A 116 -39.63 -34.71 -28.15
CA GLY A 116 -40.19 -35.01 -26.83
C GLY A 116 -41.43 -34.20 -26.45
N THR A 117 -41.88 -33.28 -27.31
CA THR A 117 -43.12 -32.50 -27.19
C THR A 117 -43.87 -32.45 -28.52
N LEU A 118 -45.21 -32.48 -28.47
CA LEU A 118 -46.08 -32.35 -29.65
C LEU A 118 -46.69 -30.94 -29.80
N THR A 119 -46.40 -30.05 -28.86
CA THR A 119 -46.86 -28.67 -28.84
C THR A 119 -45.66 -27.74 -28.68
N PRO A 120 -44.71 -27.72 -29.65
CA PRO A 120 -43.52 -26.89 -29.55
C PRO A 120 -43.90 -25.41 -29.48
N SER A 121 -43.28 -24.68 -28.55
CA SER A 121 -43.46 -23.23 -28.39
C SER A 121 -42.34 -22.42 -29.04
N PHE A 122 -41.24 -23.07 -29.40
CA PHE A 122 -40.06 -22.48 -30.05
C PHE A 122 -39.79 -23.16 -31.39
N ASN A 123 -38.99 -22.51 -32.25
CA ASN A 123 -38.61 -23.07 -33.55
C ASN A 123 -37.99 -24.47 -33.45
N LEU A 124 -37.21 -24.70 -32.38
CA LEU A 124 -36.78 -26.02 -31.94
C LEU A 124 -37.04 -26.11 -30.43
N ASP A 125 -37.96 -26.98 -30.04
CA ASP A 125 -38.38 -27.19 -28.65
C ASP A 125 -38.07 -28.64 -28.26
N VAL A 126 -37.12 -28.83 -27.34
CA VAL A 126 -36.61 -30.15 -26.94
C VAL A 126 -36.91 -30.36 -25.46
N VAL A 127 -37.76 -31.34 -25.16
CA VAL A 127 -37.96 -31.81 -23.78
C VAL A 127 -36.91 -32.87 -23.48
N GLY A 128 -35.83 -32.45 -22.83
CA GLY A 128 -34.68 -33.29 -22.46
C GLY A 128 -33.34 -32.62 -22.76
N ASN A 129 -32.25 -33.37 -22.58
CA ASN A 129 -30.90 -32.85 -22.77
C ASN A 129 -30.54 -32.76 -24.26
N THR A 130 -29.90 -31.65 -24.65
CA THR A 130 -29.33 -31.48 -25.98
C THR A 130 -27.81 -31.58 -25.89
N HIS A 131 -27.19 -32.42 -26.73
CA HIS A 131 -25.74 -32.52 -26.86
C HIS A 131 -25.31 -32.13 -28.27
N THR A 132 -24.50 -31.07 -28.39
CA THR A 132 -23.92 -30.63 -29.66
C THR A 132 -22.46 -31.05 -29.71
N SER A 133 -22.11 -32.03 -30.55
CA SER A 133 -20.72 -32.53 -30.69
C SER A 133 -19.79 -31.58 -31.44
N GLY A 134 -20.34 -30.54 -32.08
CA GLY A 134 -19.61 -29.48 -32.78
C GLY A 134 -19.76 -28.11 -32.10
N ARG A 135 -19.46 -27.04 -32.84
CA ARG A 135 -19.64 -25.67 -32.35
C ARG A 135 -21.13 -25.31 -32.32
N PHE A 136 -21.61 -24.82 -31.18
CA PHE A 136 -22.90 -24.14 -31.08
C PHE A 136 -22.77 -22.72 -31.63
N HIS A 137 -23.52 -22.38 -32.69
CA HIS A 137 -23.56 -21.04 -33.27
C HIS A 137 -24.93 -20.43 -33.01
N GLY A 138 -24.98 -19.36 -32.22
CA GLY A 138 -26.23 -18.68 -31.87
C GLY A 138 -26.01 -17.61 -30.82
N ARG A 139 -27.03 -16.79 -30.58
CA ARG A 139 -27.07 -15.90 -29.42
C ARG A 139 -27.74 -16.64 -28.26
N ILE A 140 -27.21 -16.49 -27.05
CA ILE A 140 -27.90 -16.90 -25.82
C ILE A 140 -28.79 -15.73 -25.41
N HIS A 141 -30.08 -15.99 -25.25
CA HIS A 141 -31.04 -14.99 -24.79
C HIS A 141 -31.14 -15.06 -23.27
N PHE A 142 -31.37 -13.91 -22.62
CA PHE A 142 -31.66 -13.85 -21.20
C PHE A 142 -33.15 -14.03 -20.98
N ASP A 143 -33.54 -14.87 -20.03
CA ASP A 143 -34.93 -14.97 -19.62
C ASP A 143 -35.34 -13.65 -18.96
N GLN A 144 -36.42 -13.05 -19.46
CA GLN A 144 -36.90 -11.77 -18.97
C GLN A 144 -37.79 -11.96 -17.73
N LEU A 145 -37.47 -11.19 -16.68
CA LEU A 145 -38.40 -10.78 -15.61
C LEU A 145 -38.84 -11.89 -14.63
N SER A 146 -37.89 -12.59 -14.02
CA SER A 146 -38.12 -13.01 -12.62
C SER A 146 -37.90 -11.78 -11.73
N VAL A 147 -38.99 -11.26 -11.13
CA VAL A 147 -38.91 -10.27 -10.03
C VAL A 147 -38.43 -10.91 -8.72
N ALA A 148 -38.18 -12.22 -8.72
CA ALA A 148 -37.72 -12.96 -7.56
C ALA A 148 -36.19 -13.02 -7.52
N ASN A 149 -35.65 -12.87 -6.32
CA ASN A 149 -34.28 -13.23 -6.00
C ASN A 149 -34.25 -14.74 -5.69
N ASP A 150 -34.40 -15.56 -6.73
CA ASP A 150 -34.47 -17.02 -6.59
C ASP A 150 -33.28 -17.55 -5.80
N ALA A 151 -33.57 -18.42 -4.84
CA ALA A 151 -32.59 -18.95 -3.90
C ALA A 151 -31.56 -19.83 -4.63
N PRO A 152 -30.34 -19.99 -4.08
CA PRO A 152 -29.30 -20.87 -4.63
C PRO A 152 -29.84 -22.26 -4.99
N ASN A 153 -30.61 -22.87 -4.09
CA ASN A 153 -31.24 -24.19 -4.31
C ASN A 153 -32.26 -24.28 -5.46
N THR A 154 -32.54 -23.17 -6.15
CA THR A 154 -33.34 -23.16 -7.39
C THR A 154 -32.48 -23.54 -8.59
N TYR A 155 -31.17 -23.24 -8.52
CA TYR A 155 -30.20 -23.59 -9.54
C TYR A 155 -29.51 -24.90 -9.17
N THR A 156 -29.46 -25.86 -10.09
CA THR A 156 -28.73 -27.11 -9.84
C THR A 156 -28.16 -27.66 -11.13
N ASP A 157 -26.85 -27.93 -11.13
CA ASP A 157 -26.11 -28.45 -12.29
C ASP A 157 -26.29 -27.59 -13.56
N GLU A 158 -26.33 -26.26 -13.42
CA GLU A 158 -26.67 -25.37 -14.54
C GLU A 158 -25.91 -24.04 -14.58
N ALA A 159 -25.90 -23.44 -15.77
CA ALA A 159 -25.51 -22.06 -16.00
C ALA A 159 -26.73 -21.30 -16.53
N TYR A 160 -27.27 -20.38 -15.74
CA TYR A 160 -28.53 -19.71 -16.02
C TYR A 160 -28.33 -18.23 -16.31
N PHE A 161 -28.98 -17.75 -17.38
CA PHE A 161 -28.83 -16.40 -17.92
C PHE A 161 -30.15 -15.65 -17.79
N GLU A 162 -30.19 -14.66 -16.90
CA GLU A 162 -31.42 -13.91 -16.61
C GLU A 162 -31.22 -12.40 -16.71
N GLN A 163 -32.30 -11.68 -17.03
CA GLN A 163 -32.37 -10.24 -16.75
C GLN A 163 -33.07 -10.03 -15.42
N LYS A 164 -32.37 -9.44 -14.44
CA LYS A 164 -32.92 -9.11 -13.13
C LYS A 164 -32.73 -7.64 -12.76
N LEU A 165 -33.57 -7.18 -11.84
CA LEU A 165 -33.43 -5.85 -11.25
C LEU A 165 -32.38 -5.89 -10.14
N ARG A 166 -31.52 -4.86 -10.10
CA ARG A 166 -30.54 -4.68 -9.02
C ARG A 166 -31.24 -4.60 -7.67
N SER A 167 -32.34 -3.87 -7.59
CA SER A 167 -33.17 -3.72 -6.39
C SER A 167 -33.71 -5.06 -5.89
N THR A 168 -34.13 -5.96 -6.78
CA THR A 168 -34.55 -7.33 -6.45
C THR A 168 -33.40 -8.15 -5.85
N LEU A 169 -32.21 -8.06 -6.42
CA LEU A 169 -31.04 -8.84 -5.96
C LEU A 169 -30.33 -8.22 -4.76
N ALA A 170 -30.72 -7.01 -4.35
CA ALA A 170 -30.03 -6.17 -3.38
C ALA A 170 -28.56 -5.88 -3.77
N VAL A 171 -28.26 -5.72 -5.06
CA VAL A 171 -26.94 -5.20 -5.47
C VAL A 171 -26.83 -3.75 -4.99
N PRO A 172 -25.72 -3.31 -4.36
CA PRO A 172 -25.57 -1.93 -3.89
C PRO A 172 -25.93 -0.90 -4.96
N ALA A 173 -26.77 0.07 -4.62
CA ALA A 173 -27.24 1.09 -5.56
C ALA A 173 -26.20 2.19 -5.75
N MET A 174 -25.96 2.57 -7.01
CA MET A 174 -25.10 3.69 -7.38
C MET A 174 -25.95 4.82 -7.97
N ALA A 175 -25.69 6.06 -7.58
CA ALA A 175 -26.44 7.20 -8.07
C ALA A 175 -26.29 7.37 -9.60
N GLY A 176 -27.41 7.58 -10.30
CA GLY A 176 -27.42 7.78 -11.76
C GLY A 176 -27.30 6.51 -12.60
N VAL A 177 -27.31 5.33 -11.97
CA VAL A 177 -27.25 4.02 -12.63
C VAL A 177 -28.65 3.41 -12.70
N ASN A 178 -29.01 2.82 -13.84
CA ASN A 178 -30.29 2.15 -13.99
C ASN A 178 -30.34 0.81 -13.23
N ASP A 179 -31.55 0.31 -12.98
CA ASP A 179 -31.78 -0.87 -12.15
C ASP A 179 -31.66 -2.19 -12.93
N PHE A 180 -31.51 -2.17 -14.25
CA PHE A 180 -31.44 -3.37 -15.07
C PHE A 180 -30.02 -3.93 -15.12
N GLY A 181 -29.89 -5.25 -14.99
CA GLY A 181 -28.64 -5.96 -15.27
C GLY A 181 -28.87 -7.39 -15.74
N GLY A 182 -27.86 -7.93 -16.41
CA GLY A 182 -27.79 -9.35 -16.71
C GLY A 182 -27.21 -10.10 -15.52
N VAL A 183 -27.76 -11.28 -15.21
CA VAL A 183 -27.22 -12.20 -14.22
C VAL A 183 -26.75 -13.45 -14.93
N LEU A 184 -25.53 -13.87 -14.59
CA LEU A 184 -25.04 -15.22 -14.86
C LEU A 184 -24.96 -15.96 -13.52
N SER A 185 -25.87 -16.90 -13.32
CA SER A 185 -25.82 -17.86 -12.22
C SER A 185 -25.03 -19.08 -12.67
N LEU A 186 -24.02 -19.48 -11.91
CA LEU A 186 -23.23 -20.69 -12.13
C LEU A 186 -23.43 -21.59 -10.91
N ALA A 187 -24.19 -22.67 -11.09
CA ALA A 187 -24.51 -23.64 -10.04
C ALA A 187 -23.95 -25.01 -10.45
N PRO A 188 -22.65 -25.26 -10.22
CA PRO A 188 -21.96 -26.44 -10.76
C PRO A 188 -22.35 -27.76 -10.10
N GLY A 189 -23.11 -27.74 -9.00
CA GLY A 189 -23.54 -28.93 -8.29
C GLY A 189 -22.48 -29.57 -7.39
N GLY A 190 -22.89 -30.59 -6.63
CA GLY A 190 -21.96 -31.49 -5.92
C GLY A 190 -21.40 -30.97 -4.60
N GLY A 191 -22.07 -30.01 -3.96
CA GLY A 191 -21.67 -29.34 -2.72
C GLY A 191 -20.81 -28.09 -2.93
N ALA A 192 -20.69 -27.60 -4.16
CA ALA A 192 -19.93 -26.39 -4.48
C ALA A 192 -20.71 -25.12 -4.11
N TYR A 193 -20.06 -23.96 -4.25
CA TYR A 193 -20.78 -22.69 -4.15
C TYR A 193 -21.43 -22.35 -5.48
N ASP A 194 -22.66 -21.85 -5.40
CA ASP A 194 -23.31 -21.17 -6.51
C ASP A 194 -22.78 -19.75 -6.58
N HIS A 195 -22.41 -19.32 -7.78
CA HIS A 195 -21.89 -17.98 -8.03
C HIS A 195 -22.89 -17.19 -8.84
N GLN A 196 -23.04 -15.91 -8.52
CA GLN A 196 -23.75 -14.98 -9.37
C GLN A 196 -22.85 -13.82 -9.76
N LEU A 197 -22.83 -13.56 -11.07
CA LEU A 197 -22.26 -12.36 -11.65
C LEU A 197 -23.37 -11.44 -12.13
N PHE A 198 -23.41 -10.22 -11.62
CA PHE A 198 -24.35 -9.19 -12.06
C PHE A 198 -23.61 -8.17 -12.94
N PHE A 199 -24.07 -8.02 -14.17
CA PHE A 199 -23.54 -7.10 -15.17
C PHE A 199 -24.43 -5.87 -15.24
N GLY A 200 -24.01 -4.79 -14.58
CA GLY A 200 -24.69 -3.50 -14.54
C GLY A 200 -23.97 -2.41 -15.31
N GLN A 201 -24.61 -1.25 -15.46
CA GLN A 201 -23.99 -0.06 -16.08
C GLN A 201 -22.76 0.43 -15.29
N ASP A 202 -22.67 0.13 -14.00
CA ASP A 202 -21.59 0.50 -13.10
C ASP A 202 -20.47 -0.56 -13.00
N GLY A 203 -20.58 -1.71 -13.67
CA GLY A 203 -19.55 -2.75 -13.68
C GLY A 203 -20.09 -4.14 -13.41
N ILE A 204 -19.18 -5.03 -13.00
CA ILE A 204 -19.48 -6.44 -12.71
C ILE A 204 -19.44 -6.64 -11.21
N TRP A 205 -20.48 -7.23 -10.67
CA TRP A 205 -20.59 -7.58 -9.26
C TRP A 205 -20.62 -9.10 -9.11
N ASN A 206 -20.04 -9.61 -8.04
CA ASN A 206 -19.99 -11.01 -7.71
C ASN A 206 -20.57 -11.25 -6.32
N ARG A 207 -21.32 -12.33 -6.16
CA ARG A 207 -21.58 -12.96 -4.86
C ARG A 207 -21.54 -14.47 -5.03
N ARG A 208 -21.43 -15.19 -3.91
CA ARG A 208 -21.46 -16.65 -3.88
C ARG A 208 -22.30 -17.14 -2.72
N GLU A 209 -22.85 -18.34 -2.81
CA GLU A 209 -23.64 -18.92 -1.73
C GLU A 209 -23.61 -20.45 -1.81
N GLN A 210 -23.81 -21.14 -0.69
CA GLN A 210 -23.78 -22.60 -0.70
C GLN A 210 -24.96 -23.18 -1.53
N GLU A 211 -24.71 -24.18 -2.37
CA GLU A 211 -25.64 -24.79 -3.37
C GLU A 211 -27.03 -25.21 -2.86
N ASN A 212 -27.22 -25.39 -1.55
CA ASN A 212 -28.51 -25.78 -0.99
C ASN A 212 -29.07 -24.77 0.02
N ASN A 213 -28.52 -23.55 0.01
CA ASN A 213 -29.04 -22.50 0.86
C ASN A 213 -30.39 -21.99 0.33
N GLY A 214 -31.30 -21.68 1.26
CA GLY A 214 -32.64 -21.19 0.95
C GLY A 214 -32.70 -19.70 0.62
N SER A 215 -31.56 -18.99 0.67
CA SER A 215 -31.44 -17.57 0.35
C SER A 215 -29.99 -17.20 0.06
N TRP A 216 -29.80 -16.11 -0.69
CA TRP A 216 -28.50 -15.42 -0.80
C TRP A 216 -28.25 -14.60 0.47
N THR A 217 -27.19 -14.93 1.22
CA THR A 217 -26.81 -14.25 2.47
C THR A 217 -25.51 -13.47 2.33
N ASP A 218 -24.58 -13.95 1.51
CA ASP A 218 -23.35 -13.22 1.19
C ASP A 218 -23.67 -11.90 0.45
N SER A 219 -22.92 -10.86 0.80
CA SER A 219 -23.05 -9.54 0.18
C SER A 219 -22.45 -9.52 -1.23
N TRP A 220 -22.95 -8.59 -2.04
CA TRP A 220 -22.36 -8.32 -3.36
C TRP A 220 -21.04 -7.56 -3.24
N GLU A 221 -20.04 -8.02 -3.96
CA GLU A 221 -18.73 -7.40 -4.09
C GLU A 221 -18.51 -6.94 -5.53
N LYS A 222 -18.10 -5.69 -5.73
CA LYS A 222 -17.78 -5.18 -7.07
C LYS A 222 -16.40 -5.67 -7.51
N LEU A 223 -16.29 -6.21 -8.72
CA LEU A 223 -14.99 -6.47 -9.35
C LEU A 223 -14.41 -5.16 -9.89
N LEU A 224 -13.16 -4.87 -9.53
CA LEU A 224 -12.45 -3.66 -9.94
C LEU A 224 -12.22 -3.64 -11.46
N SER A 225 -12.67 -2.59 -12.12
CA SER A 225 -12.35 -2.26 -13.51
C SER A 225 -11.32 -1.14 -13.61
N THR A 226 -10.74 -0.90 -14.80
CA THR A 226 -9.83 0.24 -15.01
C THR A 226 -10.47 1.59 -14.72
N GLY A 227 -11.79 1.71 -14.86
CA GLY A 227 -12.54 2.92 -14.48
C GLY A 227 -12.71 3.10 -12.97
N ASP A 228 -12.51 2.04 -12.18
CA ASP A 228 -12.54 2.09 -10.71
C ASP A 228 -11.16 2.42 -10.10
N ILE A 229 -10.12 2.43 -10.94
CA ILE A 229 -8.77 2.83 -10.58
C ILE A 229 -8.63 4.33 -10.85
N GLU A 230 -8.92 5.14 -9.84
CA GLU A 230 -8.74 6.59 -9.87
C GLU A 230 -7.43 6.95 -9.16
N GLY A 231 -6.63 7.85 -9.74
CA GLY A 231 -5.39 8.29 -9.11
C GLY A 231 -4.54 9.17 -10.00
N THR A 232 -3.60 9.88 -9.37
CA THR A 232 -2.58 10.66 -10.06
C THR A 232 -1.48 9.71 -10.56
N PRO A 233 -0.99 9.86 -11.81
CA PRO A 233 0.17 9.10 -12.27
C PRO A 233 1.32 9.17 -11.25
N ASN A 234 2.07 8.07 -11.13
CA ASN A 234 3.23 7.93 -10.26
C ASN A 234 2.92 7.90 -8.75
N ARG A 235 1.66 8.00 -8.32
CA ARG A 235 1.32 7.70 -6.92
C ARG A 235 1.05 6.21 -6.74
N LEU A 236 1.53 5.66 -5.63
CA LEU A 236 1.16 4.31 -5.23
C LEU A 236 -0.34 4.28 -4.90
N ALA A 237 -1.02 3.21 -5.30
CA ALA A 237 -2.43 3.03 -4.99
C ALA A 237 -2.63 2.89 -3.46
N ARG A 238 -3.63 3.59 -2.94
CA ARG A 238 -4.09 3.51 -1.57
C ARG A 238 -5.49 2.91 -1.53
N PHE A 239 -5.64 1.85 -0.74
CA PHE A 239 -6.96 1.36 -0.37
C PHE A 239 -7.65 2.42 0.47
N LEU A 240 -8.71 3.02 -0.06
CA LEU A 240 -9.55 3.92 0.71
C LEU A 240 -10.31 3.08 1.74
N PRO A 241 -10.42 3.54 3.01
CA PRO A 241 -11.33 2.89 3.94
C PRO A 241 -12.74 2.89 3.33
N PRO A 242 -13.55 1.86 3.60
CA PRO A 242 -14.86 1.72 2.97
C PRO A 242 -15.83 2.77 3.51
N ASP A 243 -15.87 3.95 2.89
CA ASP A 243 -17.12 4.66 2.78
C ASP A 243 -18.02 3.84 1.83
N ASN A 244 -19.00 3.17 2.43
CA ASN A 244 -20.04 2.33 1.82
C ASN A 244 -20.50 2.79 0.41
N PRO A 245 -20.18 2.05 -0.69
CA PRO A 245 -19.15 1.03 -0.88
C PRO A 245 -18.02 1.53 -1.81
N SER A 246 -16.85 1.84 -1.24
CA SER A 246 -15.67 2.25 -2.01
C SER A 246 -15.02 1.03 -2.67
N SER A 247 -15.34 0.85 -3.93
CA SER A 247 -14.62 -0.04 -4.87
C SER A 247 -13.51 0.73 -5.58
N LYS A 248 -12.94 1.75 -4.93
CA LYS A 248 -11.99 2.65 -5.56
C LYS A 248 -10.62 2.53 -4.91
N LEU A 249 -9.60 2.48 -5.75
CA LEU A 249 -8.24 2.83 -5.36
C LEU A 249 -8.12 4.36 -5.42
N GLY A 250 -7.36 4.94 -4.49
CA GLY A 250 -7.04 6.36 -4.51
C GLY A 250 -5.54 6.60 -4.36
N ASP A 251 -5.17 7.86 -4.13
CA ASP A 251 -3.77 8.27 -4.04
C ASP A 251 -3.15 8.03 -2.66
N SER A 252 -1.96 7.40 -2.63
CA SER A 252 -1.07 7.39 -1.48
C SER A 252 -0.31 8.72 -1.34
N GLN A 253 0.31 8.92 -0.17
CA GLN A 253 1.28 9.98 0.04
C GLN A 253 2.63 9.69 -0.61
N ILE A 254 2.86 8.44 -1.04
CA ILE A 254 4.08 8.02 -1.73
C ILE A 254 3.92 8.25 -3.22
N PHE A 255 4.80 9.08 -3.76
CA PHE A 255 4.99 9.38 -5.18
C PHE A 255 6.32 8.79 -5.64
N ASP A 256 6.32 8.08 -6.76
CA ASP A 256 7.49 7.43 -7.35
C ASP A 256 7.45 7.67 -8.86
N ASP A 257 8.32 8.54 -9.37
CA ASP A 257 8.40 8.85 -10.80
C ASP A 257 9.30 7.88 -11.60
N GLY A 258 9.77 6.80 -10.95
CA GLY A 258 10.69 5.82 -11.49
C GLY A 258 12.17 6.19 -11.32
N THR A 259 12.49 7.40 -10.87
CA THR A 259 13.86 7.86 -10.57
C THR A 259 14.00 8.27 -9.11
N ASN A 260 13.04 9.02 -8.57
CA ASN A 260 13.05 9.56 -7.22
C ASN A 260 11.70 9.30 -6.52
N VAL A 261 11.76 9.13 -5.20
CA VAL A 261 10.59 8.92 -4.34
C VAL A 261 10.30 10.17 -3.53
N GLY A 262 9.05 10.63 -3.56
CA GLY A 262 8.51 11.67 -2.70
C GLY A 262 7.55 11.08 -1.66
N ILE A 263 7.70 11.46 -0.39
CA ILE A 263 6.73 11.16 0.67
C ILE A 263 6.13 12.48 1.15
N GLY A 264 4.82 12.66 0.93
CA GLY A 264 4.12 13.92 1.23
C GLY A 264 4.40 15.04 0.22
N THR A 265 5.08 14.73 -0.89
CA THR A 265 5.36 15.64 -2.01
C THR A 265 5.22 14.89 -3.35
N VAL A 266 4.90 15.63 -4.42
CA VAL A 266 4.87 15.12 -5.82
C VAL A 266 6.00 15.68 -6.67
N THR A 267 6.87 16.49 -6.07
CA THR A 267 8.04 17.07 -6.71
C THR A 267 9.25 16.72 -5.85
N PRO A 268 9.68 15.44 -5.82
CA PRO A 268 10.93 15.09 -5.15
C PRO A 268 12.08 15.87 -5.77
N ASP A 269 13.04 16.27 -4.95
CA ASP A 269 14.25 16.93 -5.42
C ASP A 269 15.08 15.94 -6.24
N ALA A 270 15.40 16.32 -7.47
CA ALA A 270 16.13 15.47 -8.41
C ALA A 270 17.56 15.13 -7.92
N ALA A 271 18.11 15.86 -6.95
CA ALA A 271 19.41 15.57 -6.35
C ALA A 271 19.38 14.38 -5.37
N TYR A 272 18.21 13.97 -4.87
CA TYR A 272 18.07 12.95 -3.83
C TYR A 272 17.07 11.86 -4.22
N LEU A 273 17.43 10.59 -4.06
CA LEU A 273 16.52 9.47 -4.34
C LEU A 273 15.25 9.48 -3.49
N LEU A 274 15.29 10.10 -2.30
CA LEU A 274 14.15 10.22 -1.39
C LEU A 274 14.02 11.67 -0.92
N THR A 275 12.84 12.27 -1.12
CA THR A 275 12.45 13.56 -0.55
C THR A 275 11.23 13.36 0.37
N ILE A 276 11.31 13.86 1.60
CA ILE A 276 10.19 13.84 2.55
C ILE A 276 9.75 15.28 2.79
N GLY A 277 8.52 15.63 2.43
CA GLY A 277 7.97 16.99 2.53
C GLY A 277 7.54 17.41 3.93
N GLY A 278 7.97 16.70 4.97
CA GLY A 278 7.59 16.93 6.36
C GLY A 278 8.48 16.18 7.35
N ASP A 279 8.09 16.19 8.62
CA ASP A 279 8.88 15.61 9.71
C ASP A 279 9.02 14.09 9.57
N THR A 280 10.23 13.58 9.85
CA THR A 280 10.53 12.15 9.86
C THR A 280 10.84 11.69 11.28
N ARG A 281 10.08 10.72 11.79
CA ARG A 281 10.38 10.02 13.04
C ARG A 281 10.93 8.63 12.74
N VAL A 282 12.16 8.36 13.17
CA VAL A 282 12.76 7.03 13.15
C VAL A 282 12.84 6.50 14.59
N THR A 283 12.29 5.31 14.84
CA THR A 283 12.29 4.69 16.18
C THR A 283 13.48 3.77 16.44
N GLY A 284 14.17 3.35 15.37
CA GLY A 284 15.41 2.59 15.44
C GLY A 284 16.61 3.45 15.07
N ASP A 285 17.76 2.79 14.90
CA ASP A 285 19.01 3.45 14.54
C ASP A 285 18.99 3.95 13.09
N VAL A 286 19.65 5.08 12.86
CA VAL A 286 19.93 5.62 11.52
C VAL A 286 21.42 5.45 11.25
N ALA A 287 21.78 4.53 10.36
CA ALA A 287 23.14 4.40 9.86
C ALA A 287 23.32 5.23 8.58
N VAL A 288 24.36 6.06 8.54
CA VAL A 288 24.75 6.84 7.37
C VAL A 288 26.20 6.49 7.06
N ASP A 289 26.44 5.75 5.96
CA ASP A 289 27.77 5.22 5.64
C ASP A 289 28.73 6.31 5.12
N ASP A 290 28.18 7.37 4.52
CA ASP A 290 28.95 8.51 4.02
C ASP A 290 28.76 9.74 4.92
N GLN A 291 28.15 10.81 4.40
CA GLN A 291 28.03 12.09 5.09
C GLN A 291 26.59 12.36 5.53
N LEU A 292 26.40 12.71 6.80
CA LEU A 292 25.18 13.35 7.30
C LEU A 292 25.35 14.87 7.25
N THR A 293 24.47 15.57 6.53
CA THR A 293 24.41 17.03 6.52
C THR A 293 23.10 17.49 7.15
N VAL A 294 23.18 18.41 8.11
CA VAL A 294 22.02 19.05 8.75
C VAL A 294 22.03 20.51 8.33
N GLY A 295 20.96 20.97 7.69
CA GLY A 295 20.88 22.32 7.10
C GLY A 295 20.75 23.44 8.14
N ASP A 296 20.04 23.16 9.23
CA ASP A 296 19.79 24.09 10.35
C ASP A 296 20.43 23.52 11.64
N ASP A 297 19.66 23.39 12.72
CA ASP A 297 20.15 22.97 14.02
C ASP A 297 20.18 21.44 14.18
N LEU A 298 21.29 20.92 14.71
CA LEU A 298 21.37 19.55 15.24
C LEU A 298 21.19 19.58 16.76
N THR A 299 20.11 18.98 17.26
CA THR A 299 19.91 18.74 18.70
C THR A 299 20.14 17.27 19.02
N VAL A 300 21.02 16.99 19.98
CA VAL A 300 21.25 15.65 20.54
C VAL A 300 20.85 15.67 22.01
N SER A 301 19.79 14.95 22.37
CA SER A 301 19.21 15.01 23.72
C SER A 301 19.94 14.20 24.78
N ASN A 302 20.79 13.25 24.35
CA ASN A 302 21.61 12.41 25.23
C ASN A 302 23.08 12.63 24.88
N ASP A 303 23.85 11.55 24.76
CA ASP A 303 25.28 11.62 24.47
C ASP A 303 25.55 11.76 22.96
N ALA A 304 26.53 12.60 22.63
CA ALA A 304 27.14 12.66 21.31
C ALA A 304 28.60 12.17 21.41
N THR A 305 28.90 11.05 20.77
CA THR A 305 30.27 10.53 20.67
C THR A 305 30.81 10.82 19.28
N VAL A 306 32.00 11.42 19.21
CA VAL A 306 32.72 11.68 17.96
C VAL A 306 34.10 11.07 18.09
N ASP A 307 34.36 9.99 17.34
CA ASP A 307 35.66 9.31 17.36
C ASP A 307 36.76 10.10 16.65
N GLY A 308 36.36 10.97 15.71
CA GLY A 308 37.24 11.86 14.96
C GLY A 308 37.41 13.25 15.58
N ASN A 309 37.92 14.18 14.76
CA ASN A 309 38.08 15.57 15.16
C ASN A 309 36.75 16.33 15.05
N THR A 310 36.45 17.17 16.03
CA THR A 310 35.36 18.16 15.96
C THR A 310 35.94 19.51 15.55
N THR A 311 35.39 20.11 14.47
CA THR A 311 35.70 21.49 14.07
C THR A 311 34.46 22.35 14.24
N LEU A 312 34.57 23.46 14.96
CA LEU A 312 33.50 24.43 15.16
C LEU A 312 33.98 25.78 14.60
N ASN A 313 33.29 26.28 13.58
CA ASN A 313 33.58 27.61 13.01
C ASN A 313 32.91 28.75 13.80
N GLY A 314 32.00 28.40 14.73
CA GLY A 314 31.33 29.31 15.63
C GLY A 314 31.74 29.10 17.09
N THR A 315 30.91 29.60 18.00
CA THR A 315 31.15 29.50 19.45
C THR A 315 30.79 28.11 19.98
N LEU A 316 31.62 27.59 20.88
CA LEU A 316 31.27 26.47 21.75
C LEU A 316 30.83 27.03 23.12
N ASP A 317 29.56 26.85 23.48
CA ASP A 317 29.04 27.14 24.82
C ASP A 317 28.90 25.84 25.62
N VAL A 318 29.44 25.82 26.84
CA VAL A 318 29.43 24.65 27.73
C VAL A 318 28.96 25.09 29.11
N SER A 319 27.76 24.65 29.49
CA SER A 319 27.13 25.01 30.78
C SER A 319 27.70 24.26 31.98
N ASN A 320 28.39 23.14 31.75
CA ASN A 320 29.00 22.31 32.78
C ASN A 320 30.53 22.34 32.64
N ASN A 321 31.16 21.16 32.60
CA ASN A 321 32.61 21.04 32.57
C ASN A 321 33.08 20.54 31.21
N THR A 322 34.21 21.05 30.76
CA THR A 322 35.01 20.44 29.69
C THR A 322 36.16 19.66 30.32
N ASN A 323 36.27 18.37 30.03
CA ASN A 323 37.40 17.54 30.46
C ASN A 323 38.30 17.22 29.26
N LEU A 324 39.51 17.77 29.24
CA LEU A 324 40.51 17.51 28.21
C LEU A 324 41.61 16.63 28.80
N GLN A 325 41.72 15.39 28.30
CA GLN A 325 42.81 14.49 28.70
C GLN A 325 44.15 14.86 28.06
N GLY A 326 44.09 15.63 26.96
CA GLY A 326 45.24 16.15 26.23
C GLY A 326 45.55 17.61 26.57
N GLN A 327 46.17 18.29 25.62
CA GLN A 327 46.54 19.70 25.74
C GLN A 327 45.37 20.61 25.35
N LEU A 328 45.23 21.74 26.06
CA LEU A 328 44.48 22.91 25.61
C LEU A 328 45.48 23.90 24.99
N ASP A 329 45.30 24.21 23.71
CA ASP A 329 46.03 25.29 23.03
C ASP A 329 45.05 26.41 22.70
N VAL A 330 45.41 27.63 23.09
CA VAL A 330 44.60 28.83 22.83
C VAL A 330 45.50 29.85 22.15
N SER A 331 45.31 30.02 20.84
CA SER A 331 46.05 30.99 20.03
C SER A 331 45.53 32.42 20.19
N GLY A 332 44.33 32.59 20.75
CA GLY A 332 43.69 33.87 21.03
C GLY A 332 43.73 34.26 22.51
N GLU A 333 42.92 35.26 22.86
CA GLU A 333 42.77 35.69 24.24
C GLU A 333 42.00 34.66 25.08
N SER A 334 42.40 34.49 26.33
CA SER A 334 41.67 33.70 27.32
C SER A 334 41.18 34.63 28.44
N ASN A 335 39.86 34.70 28.61
CA ASN A 335 39.26 35.44 29.72
C ASN A 335 38.72 34.46 30.77
N PHE A 336 39.02 34.74 32.04
CA PHE A 336 38.55 33.95 33.18
C PHE A 336 37.89 34.89 34.19
N ASP A 337 36.56 34.98 34.14
CA ASP A 337 35.77 35.88 35.01
C ASP A 337 35.76 35.42 36.48
N GLN A 338 36.10 34.16 36.73
CA GLN A 338 36.14 33.55 38.05
C GLN A 338 37.53 32.99 38.34
N ARG A 339 37.63 32.15 39.38
CA ARG A 339 38.90 31.66 39.87
C ARG A 339 39.48 30.59 38.94
N MET A 340 40.78 30.70 38.66
CA MET A 340 41.60 29.70 37.99
C MET A 340 42.46 28.94 39.00
N LYS A 341 42.52 27.61 38.84
CA LYS A 341 43.37 26.72 39.64
C LYS A 341 44.30 25.93 38.74
N ILE A 342 45.60 25.98 39.01
CA ILE A 342 46.62 25.25 38.24
C ILE A 342 47.39 24.34 39.21
N GLY A 343 47.17 23.03 39.11
CA GLY A 343 47.86 22.03 39.94
C GLY A 343 47.62 22.12 41.45
N ALA A 344 46.79 23.03 41.93
CA ALA A 344 46.48 23.16 43.35
C ALA A 344 45.32 22.24 43.77
N SER A 345 45.33 21.77 45.02
CA SER A 345 44.22 20.97 45.56
C SER A 345 42.96 21.81 45.75
N ASN A 346 43.09 23.02 46.31
CA ASN A 346 41.99 23.94 46.64
C ASN A 346 42.24 25.34 46.05
N TYR A 347 41.17 26.13 45.95
CA TYR A 347 41.28 27.57 45.70
C TYR A 347 41.74 28.28 46.98
N GLY A 348 42.70 29.19 46.86
CA GLY A 348 43.00 30.15 47.92
C GLY A 348 41.81 31.08 48.14
N THR A 349 41.44 31.32 49.40
CA THR A 349 40.36 32.24 49.75
C THR A 349 40.76 33.67 49.40
N GLY A 350 39.94 34.36 48.60
CA GLY A 350 40.21 35.74 48.16
C GLY A 350 41.10 35.88 46.92
N TYR A 351 41.57 34.77 46.33
CA TYR A 351 42.45 34.79 45.16
C TYR A 351 41.74 34.33 43.89
N LEU A 352 41.96 35.04 42.78
CA LEU A 352 41.50 34.63 41.45
C LEU A 352 42.42 33.58 40.82
N LEU A 353 43.70 33.52 41.15
CA LEU A 353 44.64 32.52 40.64
C LEU A 353 45.28 31.75 41.80
N SER A 354 45.14 30.42 41.79
CA SER A 354 45.76 29.52 42.76
C SER A 354 46.67 28.51 42.06
N VAL A 355 47.97 28.55 42.33
CA VAL A 355 48.96 27.67 41.69
C VAL A 355 49.60 26.76 42.74
N GLY A 356 49.46 25.44 42.58
CA GLY A 356 50.02 24.41 43.46
C GLY A 356 51.47 24.05 43.13
N GLY A 357 52.23 25.01 42.63
CA GLY A 357 53.56 24.81 42.05
C GLY A 357 54.30 26.13 41.88
N LYS A 358 55.41 26.12 41.12
CA LYS A 358 56.20 27.31 40.83
C LYS A 358 55.69 28.01 39.58
N VAL A 359 55.66 29.34 39.62
CA VAL A 359 55.46 30.18 38.43
C VAL A 359 56.84 30.71 38.01
N ILE A 360 57.12 30.63 36.70
CA ILE A 360 58.25 31.33 36.09
C ILE A 360 57.68 32.45 35.22
N ALA A 361 58.24 33.64 35.36
CA ALA A 361 57.90 34.81 34.57
C ALA A 361 59.17 35.62 34.33
N GLU A 362 59.29 36.24 33.16
CA GLU A 362 60.37 37.18 32.90
C GLU A 362 60.17 38.48 33.71
N GLU A 363 58.93 38.92 33.87
CA GLU A 363 58.55 40.10 34.66
C GLU A 363 57.20 39.90 35.33
N VAL A 364 57.06 40.42 36.55
CA VAL A 364 55.79 40.53 37.27
C VAL A 364 55.63 41.96 37.75
N ARG A 365 54.62 42.66 37.23
CA ARG A 365 54.24 44.00 37.71
C ARG A 365 53.19 43.87 38.81
N VAL A 366 53.55 44.25 40.03
CA VAL A 366 52.62 44.36 41.15
C VAL A 366 52.24 45.83 41.35
N ALA A 367 51.01 46.19 41.00
CA ALA A 367 50.49 47.55 41.16
C ALA A 367 49.62 47.63 42.41
N LEU A 368 50.23 47.98 43.55
CA LEU A 368 49.48 48.30 44.76
C LEU A 368 48.73 49.63 44.60
N GLN A 369 47.57 49.77 45.25
CA GLN A 369 46.86 51.05 45.35
C GLN A 369 47.46 51.99 46.41
N ALA A 370 48.42 51.51 47.22
CA ALA A 370 49.11 52.27 48.23
C ALA A 370 50.17 53.21 47.63
N SER A 371 50.48 54.30 48.34
CA SER A 371 51.60 55.18 47.97
C SER A 371 52.94 54.49 48.23
N TRP A 372 53.87 54.64 47.29
CA TRP A 372 55.26 54.24 47.49
C TRP A 372 55.95 55.15 48.53
N PRO A 373 56.96 54.64 49.25
CA PRO A 373 57.37 55.18 50.53
C PRO A 373 58.15 56.50 50.50
N ASP A 374 58.21 57.21 49.36
CA ASP A 374 58.90 58.49 49.18
C ASP A 374 58.63 59.53 50.31
N TYR A 375 57.47 59.43 50.97
CA TYR A 375 57.13 60.21 52.18
C TYR A 375 58.15 60.07 53.32
N VAL A 376 58.99 59.03 53.31
CA VAL A 376 60.05 58.83 54.30
C VAL A 376 61.00 60.03 54.31
N PHE A 377 61.27 60.62 53.15
CA PHE A 377 62.18 61.75 53.02
C PHE A 377 61.63 63.08 53.57
N ASP A 378 60.31 63.17 53.77
CA ASP A 378 59.65 64.35 54.35
C ASP A 378 59.59 64.30 55.89
N ASN A 379 60.00 63.19 56.50
CA ASN A 379 59.95 62.96 57.94
C ASN A 379 61.33 63.10 58.62
N PRO A 380 61.38 63.37 59.94
CA PRO A 380 62.64 63.40 60.68
C PRO A 380 63.40 62.07 60.58
N THR A 381 64.73 62.15 60.53
CA THR A 381 65.61 60.96 60.52
C THR A 381 65.21 60.01 61.66
N PRO A 382 64.92 58.73 61.36
CA PRO A 382 64.57 57.76 62.40
C PRO A 382 65.66 57.62 63.46
N ASP A 383 65.26 57.44 64.72
CA ASP A 383 66.21 57.21 65.80
C ASP A 383 66.74 55.76 65.79
N ILE A 384 68.03 55.62 65.51
CA ILE A 384 68.72 54.33 65.46
C ILE A 384 68.74 53.61 66.82
N ARG A 385 68.70 54.33 67.94
CA ARG A 385 68.66 53.73 69.29
C ARG A 385 67.34 53.01 69.53
N SER A 386 66.23 53.63 69.10
CA SER A 386 64.91 53.01 69.15
C SER A 386 64.86 51.72 68.31
N TRP A 387 65.51 51.71 67.15
CA TRP A 387 65.60 50.49 66.32
C TRP A 387 66.43 49.39 66.99
N GLU A 388 67.56 49.73 67.61
CA GLU A 388 68.40 48.77 68.35
C GLU A 388 67.58 48.05 69.44
N THR A 389 66.82 48.81 70.25
CA THR A 389 65.94 48.24 71.27
C THR A 389 64.88 47.34 70.65
N PHE A 390 64.19 47.81 69.60
CA PHE A 390 63.13 47.03 68.93
C PHE A 390 63.66 45.70 68.37
N ILE A 391 64.84 45.72 67.72
CA ILE A 391 65.44 44.54 67.11
C ILE A 391 65.90 43.55 68.21
N LEU A 392 66.47 44.05 69.31
CA LEU A 392 66.89 43.18 70.43
C LEU A 392 65.70 42.44 71.05
N GLU A 393 64.55 43.10 71.14
CA GLU A 393 63.31 42.55 71.68
C GLU A 393 62.57 41.63 70.69
N ASN A 394 62.35 42.10 69.44
CA ASN A 394 61.41 41.47 68.49
C ASN A 394 62.09 40.62 67.41
N LYS A 395 63.42 40.70 67.25
CA LYS A 395 64.22 39.93 66.28
C LYS A 395 63.86 40.16 64.79
N HIS A 396 63.16 41.23 64.47
CA HIS A 396 62.91 41.70 63.11
C HIS A 396 62.97 43.23 63.03
N LEU A 397 62.96 43.78 61.83
CA LEU A 397 62.94 45.24 61.63
C LEU A 397 61.54 45.82 61.90
N PRO A 398 61.44 47.05 62.42
CA PRO A 398 60.15 47.72 62.61
C PRO A 398 59.32 47.77 61.32
N GLY A 399 58.10 47.25 61.37
CA GLY A 399 57.17 47.22 60.22
C GLY A 399 57.41 46.10 59.20
N VAL A 400 58.49 45.33 59.32
CA VAL A 400 58.69 44.08 58.56
C VAL A 400 58.10 42.93 59.37
N PRO A 401 57.24 42.06 58.82
CA PRO A 401 56.68 40.94 59.56
C PRO A 401 57.77 39.94 59.99
N SER A 402 57.59 39.35 61.16
CA SER A 402 58.41 38.25 61.67
C SER A 402 58.16 36.95 60.92
N ALA A 403 59.08 35.99 61.05
CA ALA A 403 58.93 34.67 60.44
C ALA A 403 57.67 33.92 60.92
N ASP A 404 57.30 34.07 62.20
CA ASP A 404 56.11 33.45 62.77
C ASP A 404 54.83 34.08 62.22
N GLU A 405 54.81 35.41 62.04
CA GLU A 405 53.67 36.11 61.41
C GLU A 405 53.49 35.70 59.95
N VAL A 406 54.57 35.57 59.18
CA VAL A 406 54.52 35.09 57.79
C VAL A 406 54.00 33.65 57.72
N ALA A 407 54.46 32.77 58.62
CA ALA A 407 53.99 31.39 58.68
C ALA A 407 52.50 31.30 59.05
N GLN A 408 52.05 32.12 60.00
CA GLN A 408 50.63 32.19 60.40
C GLN A 408 49.74 32.78 59.30
N ALA A 409 50.24 33.78 58.56
CA ALA A 409 49.54 34.37 57.42
C ALA A 409 49.50 33.45 56.19
N GLY A 410 50.33 32.40 56.17
CA GLY A 410 50.39 31.42 55.08
C GLY A 410 51.19 31.90 53.85
N GLY A 411 51.97 32.96 53.99
CA GLY A 411 52.76 33.53 52.90
C GLY A 411 53.10 35.00 53.11
N ILE A 412 53.71 35.60 52.08
CA ILE A 412 54.07 37.01 52.06
C ILE A 412 53.45 37.70 50.83
N GLU A 413 52.82 38.84 51.06
CA GLU A 413 52.27 39.66 50.00
C GLU A 413 53.40 40.38 49.26
N LEU A 414 53.69 39.95 48.04
CA LEU A 414 54.87 40.40 47.29
C LEU A 414 54.91 41.94 47.16
N GLY A 415 53.78 42.56 46.81
CA GLY A 415 53.71 44.02 46.66
C GLY A 415 53.98 44.76 47.97
N GLU A 416 53.29 44.37 49.04
CA GLU A 416 53.40 45.05 50.34
C GLU A 416 54.78 44.86 50.95
N ASN A 417 55.34 43.66 50.80
CA ASN A 417 56.71 43.40 51.23
C ASN A 417 57.73 44.26 50.47
N GLN A 418 57.58 44.43 49.15
CA GLN A 418 58.47 45.32 48.39
C GLN A 418 58.31 46.79 48.82
N ARG A 419 57.09 47.24 49.12
CA ARG A 419 56.83 48.59 49.64
C ARG A 419 57.51 48.80 51.00
N VAL A 420 57.31 47.88 51.95
CA VAL A 420 57.93 47.95 53.28
C VAL A 420 59.46 47.90 53.18
N LEU A 421 60.01 47.01 52.35
CA LEU A 421 61.46 46.92 52.14
C LEU A 421 62.03 48.22 51.59
N LEU A 422 61.36 48.84 50.61
CA LEU A 422 61.78 50.14 50.09
C LEU A 422 61.70 51.23 51.18
N GLU A 423 60.64 51.25 51.99
CA GLU A 423 60.53 52.17 53.14
C GLU A 423 61.70 52.02 54.10
N LYS A 424 62.09 50.77 54.41
CA LYS A 424 63.26 50.51 55.27
C LYS A 424 64.57 50.95 54.61
N VAL A 425 64.73 50.75 53.31
CA VAL A 425 65.91 51.20 52.56
C VAL A 425 66.04 52.73 52.60
N GLU A 426 64.93 53.46 52.44
CA GLU A 426 64.93 54.93 52.52
C GLU A 426 65.22 55.43 53.94
N GLN A 427 64.63 54.79 54.97
CA GLN A 427 64.89 55.10 56.38
C GLN A 427 66.37 54.87 56.75
N LEU A 428 66.94 53.74 56.31
CA LEU A 428 68.36 53.46 56.49
C LEU A 428 69.23 54.48 55.74
N THR A 429 68.81 54.94 54.58
CA THR A 429 69.52 55.99 53.83
C THR A 429 69.56 57.30 54.60
N LEU A 430 68.46 57.73 55.23
CA LEU A 430 68.45 58.91 56.11
C LEU A 430 69.39 58.77 57.31
N ILE A 431 69.39 57.58 57.95
CA ILE A 431 70.30 57.30 59.07
C ILE A 431 71.76 57.35 58.62
N ILE A 432 72.10 56.78 57.46
CA ILE A 432 73.45 56.80 56.89
C ILE A 432 73.89 58.24 56.59
N ILE A 433 73.02 59.04 55.99
CA ILE A 433 73.30 60.47 55.74
C ILE A 433 73.60 61.20 57.06
N GLU A 434 72.79 60.97 58.09
CA GLU A 434 72.99 61.58 59.40
C GLU A 434 74.27 61.10 60.10
N GLN A 435 74.56 59.79 60.03
CA GLN A 435 75.82 59.24 60.53
C GLN A 435 77.03 59.85 59.81
N GLN A 436 76.97 60.05 58.49
CA GLN A 436 78.04 60.71 57.74
C GLN A 436 78.23 62.17 58.19
N LYS A 437 77.13 62.93 58.40
CA LYS A 437 77.21 64.28 58.97
C LYS A 437 77.89 64.30 60.34
N GLN A 438 77.58 63.31 61.19
CA GLN A 438 78.22 63.17 62.50
C GLN A 438 79.72 62.83 62.38
N ILE A 439 80.09 61.93 61.47
CA ILE A 439 81.48 61.57 61.19
C ILE A 439 82.26 62.80 60.67
N ASP A 440 81.70 63.56 59.73
CA ASP A 440 82.32 64.76 59.19
C ASP A 440 82.52 65.83 60.28
N SER A 441 81.53 66.00 61.16
CA SER A 441 81.62 66.88 62.33
C SER A 441 82.74 66.43 63.28
N LEU A 442 82.81 65.13 63.60
CA LEU A 442 83.85 64.55 64.45
C LEU A 442 85.25 64.73 63.82
N GLN A 443 85.41 64.47 62.51
CA GLN A 443 86.66 64.69 61.78
C GLN A 443 87.08 66.17 61.79
N LYS A 444 86.12 67.09 61.61
CA LYS A 444 86.38 68.54 61.68
C LYS A 444 86.83 68.95 63.07
N GLN A 445 86.19 68.46 64.13
CA GLN A 445 86.60 68.69 65.51
C GLN A 445 88.02 68.15 65.78
N MET A 446 88.37 66.96 65.27
CA MET A 446 89.73 66.41 65.37
C MET A 446 90.78 67.23 64.60
N SER A 447 90.41 67.85 63.47
CA SER A 447 91.30 68.70 62.68
C SER A 447 91.53 70.09 63.30
N THR A 448 90.57 70.58 64.09
CA THR A 448 90.64 71.90 64.73
C THR A 448 91.28 71.85 66.13
N GLY A 449 91.24 70.69 66.81
CA GLY A 449 91.88 70.47 68.12
C GLY A 449 93.38 70.15 68.08
N LYS A 450 94.05 70.30 66.92
CA LYS A 450 95.50 70.03 66.72
C LYS A 450 96.36 71.28 66.52
N GLN A 451 95.85 72.48 66.84
CA GLN A 451 96.65 73.72 66.89
C GLN A 451 97.09 74.07 68.30
#